data_AF-A0AAD7U7Q7-F1
#
_entry.id   AF-A0AAD7U7Q7-F1
#
_cell.length_a   1.000
_cell.length_b   1.000
_cell.length_c   1.000
_cell.angle_alpha   90.00
_cell.angle_beta   90.00
_cell.angle_gamma   90.00
#
_symmetry.space_group_name_H-M   'P 1'
#
loop_
_entity.id
_entity.type
_entity.pdbx_description
1 polymer ?
#
loop_
_entity_poly.entity_id
_entity_poly.type
_entity_poly.pdbx_seq_one_letter_code
_entity_poly.pdbx_strand_id
1 'polypeptide(L)'
;MSSTQVVAAAPPQVQNGREVFQVAVRAVFSRWTLLRLAIEQGWSDGDGSALANELLHRVLALLLTDKKVYQDEVEDLLFESLESMFNALAEDGSVEEVSSLLHPASVVAGSSALNPPQAQTPDGLRGRQF
;
A
#
# COMPACT_ATOMS: atom_id res chain seq x y z
N MET A 1 48.19 -0.73 -22.00
CA MET A 1 47.05 -1.65 -22.12
C MET A 1 45.95 -1.09 -21.25
N SER A 2 44.93 -0.50 -21.87
CA SER A 2 43.84 0.20 -21.18
C SER A 2 42.91 -0.83 -20.54
N SER A 3 42.86 -0.87 -19.21
CA SER A 3 41.89 -1.70 -18.49
C SER A 3 40.49 -1.11 -18.69
N THR A 4 39.69 -1.76 -19.53
CA THR A 4 38.25 -1.57 -19.61
C THR A 4 37.64 -1.89 -18.25
N GLN A 5 37.32 -0.83 -17.50
CA GLN A 5 36.44 -0.92 -16.35
C GLN A 5 35.03 -1.20 -16.88
N VAL A 6 34.60 -2.45 -16.73
CA VAL A 6 33.20 -2.84 -16.86
C VAL A 6 32.41 -2.07 -15.80
N VAL A 7 31.66 -1.07 -16.24
CA VAL A 7 30.57 -0.47 -15.48
C VAL A 7 29.49 -1.53 -15.33
N ALA A 8 29.63 -2.35 -14.29
CA ALA A 8 28.55 -3.18 -13.79
C ALA A 8 27.37 -2.26 -13.47
N ALA A 9 26.27 -2.46 -14.18
CA ALA A 9 25.00 -1.78 -13.96
C ALA A 9 24.61 -1.95 -12.49
N ALA A 10 24.85 -0.90 -11.71
CA ALA A 10 24.35 -0.78 -10.37
C ALA A 10 22.81 -0.87 -10.43
N PRO A 11 22.15 -1.61 -9.51
CA PRO A 11 20.71 -1.47 -9.34
C PRO A 11 20.37 0.01 -9.17
N PRO A 12 19.22 0.49 -9.69
CA PRO A 12 18.84 1.88 -9.56
C PRO A 12 18.99 2.27 -8.10
N GLN A 13 19.92 3.18 -7.86
CA GLN A 13 20.22 3.72 -6.54
C GLN A 13 18.88 4.08 -5.89
N VAL A 14 18.66 3.66 -4.65
CA VAL A 14 17.45 3.94 -3.88
C VAL A 14 17.35 5.45 -3.67
N GLN A 15 16.83 6.16 -4.66
CA GLN A 15 16.77 7.62 -4.65
C GLN A 15 15.46 8.01 -3.99
N ASN A 16 15.57 8.34 -2.70
CA ASN A 16 14.55 8.86 -1.80
C ASN A 16 13.35 7.93 -1.57
N GLY A 17 13.23 7.39 -0.34
CA GLY A 17 12.08 6.57 0.06
C GLY A 17 10.72 7.22 -0.27
N ARG A 18 10.66 8.55 -0.29
CA ARG A 18 9.48 9.32 -0.74
C ARG A 18 9.12 9.12 -2.22
N GLU A 19 10.10 9.01 -3.12
CA GLU A 19 9.88 8.86 -4.55
C GLU A 19 9.45 7.43 -4.86
N VAL A 20 10.10 6.45 -4.22
CA VAL A 20 9.69 5.04 -4.28
C VAL A 20 8.25 4.89 -3.75
N PHE A 21 7.92 5.56 -2.65
CA PHE A 21 6.57 5.57 -2.11
C PHE A 21 5.56 6.17 -3.09
N GLN A 22 5.85 7.33 -3.68
CA GLN A 22 4.98 7.95 -4.69
C GLN A 22 4.73 7.05 -5.90
N VAL A 23 5.77 6.34 -6.37
CA VAL A 23 5.62 5.36 -7.45
C VAL A 23 4.78 4.16 -7.01
N ALA A 24 4.94 3.69 -5.78
CA ALA A 24 4.13 2.60 -5.23
C ALA A 24 2.65 2.99 -5.12
N VAL A 25 2.33 4.17 -4.57
CA VAL A 25 0.95 4.68 -4.50
C VAL A 25 0.35 4.78 -5.90
N ARG A 26 1.08 5.34 -6.87
CA ARG A 26 0.65 5.40 -8.28
C ARG A 26 0.33 4.02 -8.86
N ALA A 27 1.16 3.02 -8.57
CA ALA A 27 0.95 1.66 -9.04
C ALA A 27 -0.30 1.01 -8.43
N VAL A 28 -0.55 1.23 -7.13
CA VAL A 28 -1.77 0.76 -6.45
C VAL A 28 -3.02 1.37 -7.09
N PHE A 29 -3.03 2.69 -7.28
CA PHE A 29 -4.13 3.40 -7.93
C PHE A 29 -4.38 2.95 -9.37
N SER A 30 -3.32 2.69 -10.14
CA SER A 30 -3.44 2.18 -11.51
C SER A 30 -4.03 0.75 -11.57
N ARG A 31 -3.81 -0.05 -10.52
CA ARG A 31 -4.30 -1.42 -10.41
C ARG A 31 -5.66 -1.55 -9.74
N TRP A 32 -6.11 -0.49 -9.06
CA TRP A 32 -7.41 -0.47 -8.41
C TRP A 32 -8.54 -0.57 -9.43
N THR A 33 -9.22 -1.70 -9.44
CA THR A 33 -10.26 -2.04 -10.42
C THR A 33 -11.46 -1.13 -10.31
N LEU A 34 -11.85 -0.73 -9.10
CA LEU A 34 -12.97 0.19 -8.89
C LEU A 34 -12.72 1.54 -9.59
N LEU A 35 -11.53 2.12 -9.38
CA LEU A 35 -11.14 3.38 -10.00
C LEU A 35 -11.08 3.26 -11.53
N ARG A 36 -10.56 2.14 -12.04
CA ARG A 36 -10.53 1.88 -13.48
C ARG A 36 -11.93 1.78 -14.07
N LEU A 37 -12.82 1.03 -13.44
CA LEU A 37 -14.21 0.90 -13.86
C LEU A 37 -14.94 2.25 -13.79
N ALA A 38 -14.69 3.05 -12.76
CA ALA A 38 -15.27 4.39 -12.66
C ALA A 38 -14.86 5.31 -13.83
N ILE A 39 -13.61 5.21 -14.28
CA ILE A 39 -13.12 5.95 -15.46
C ILE A 39 -13.70 5.36 -16.76
N GLU A 40 -13.69 4.03 -16.93
CA GLU A 40 -14.17 3.36 -18.15
C GLU A 40 -15.67 3.50 -18.35
N GLN A 41 -16.45 3.46 -17.27
CA GLN A 41 -17.90 3.64 -17.30
C GLN A 41 -18.32 5.11 -17.29
N GLY A 42 -17.39 6.04 -17.14
CA GLY A 42 -17.66 7.48 -17.12
C GLY A 42 -18.50 7.89 -15.92
N TRP A 43 -18.26 7.30 -14.74
CA TRP A 43 -18.96 7.69 -13.51
C TRP A 43 -18.50 9.05 -12.96
N SER A 44 -17.40 9.60 -13.52
CA SER A 44 -16.92 10.94 -13.22
C SER A 44 -17.61 12.03 -14.04
N ASP A 45 -17.94 13.16 -13.42
CA ASP A 45 -18.51 14.36 -14.07
C ASP A 45 -17.44 15.20 -14.83
N GLY A 46 -16.51 14.53 -15.50
CA GLY A 46 -15.37 15.16 -16.18
C GLY A 46 -14.29 14.17 -16.61
N ASP A 47 -13.06 14.66 -16.77
CA ASP A 47 -11.90 13.81 -17.09
C ASP A 47 -11.55 12.91 -15.90
N GLY A 48 -12.06 11.67 -15.91
CA GLY A 48 -11.80 10.68 -14.87
C GLY A 48 -10.31 10.43 -14.62
N SER A 49 -9.46 10.54 -15.65
CA SER A 49 -8.00 10.46 -15.48
C SER A 49 -7.42 11.66 -14.72
N ALA A 50 -7.98 12.86 -14.89
CA ALA A 50 -7.53 14.05 -14.17
C ALA A 50 -7.95 13.98 -12.70
N LEU A 51 -9.19 13.52 -12.43
CA LEU A 51 -9.70 13.29 -11.07
C LEU A 51 -8.92 12.19 -10.35
N ALA A 52 -8.57 11.09 -11.05
CA ALA A 52 -7.73 10.05 -10.48
C ALA A 52 -6.33 10.57 -10.08
N ASN A 53 -5.78 11.46 -10.91
CA ASN A 53 -4.52 12.13 -10.59
C ASN A 53 -4.68 13.12 -9.43
N GLU A 54 -5.80 13.82 -9.31
CA GLU A 54 -6.10 14.67 -8.16
C GLU A 54 -6.20 13.86 -6.86
N LEU A 55 -6.94 12.74 -6.89
CA LEU A 55 -7.09 11.83 -5.76
C LEU A 55 -5.73 11.33 -5.28
N LEU A 56 -4.88 10.90 -6.21
CA LEU A 56 -3.51 10.51 -5.93
C LEU A 56 -2.73 11.62 -5.21
N HIS A 57 -2.82 12.87 -5.67
CA HIS A 57 -2.13 14.00 -5.03
C HIS A 57 -2.68 14.27 -3.62
N ARG A 58 -3.99 14.15 -3.39
CA ARG A 58 -4.59 14.30 -2.05
C ARG A 58 -4.08 13.23 -1.09
N VAL A 59 -4.07 11.97 -1.51
CA VAL A 59 -3.58 10.84 -0.71
C VAL A 59 -2.09 10.99 -0.40
N LEU A 60 -1.28 11.37 -1.39
CA LEU A 60 0.14 11.65 -1.16
C LEU A 60 0.35 12.83 -0.20
N ALA A 61 -0.42 13.90 -0.33
CA ALA A 61 -0.33 15.05 0.58
C ALA A 61 -0.66 14.65 2.02
N LEU A 62 -1.67 13.80 2.22
CA LEU A 62 -2.01 13.26 3.53
C LEU A 62 -0.85 12.42 4.08
N LEU A 63 -0.38 11.43 3.33
CA LEU A 63 0.66 10.48 3.74
C LEU A 63 2.05 11.12 3.92
N LEU A 64 2.34 12.21 3.23
CA LEU A 64 3.60 12.96 3.34
C LEU A 64 3.55 14.08 4.38
N THR A 65 2.44 14.24 5.11
CA THR A 65 2.37 15.20 6.22
C THR A 65 3.22 14.71 7.40
N ASP A 66 3.82 15.63 8.17
CA ASP A 66 4.58 15.31 9.40
C ASP A 66 3.72 14.74 10.55
N LYS A 67 2.40 14.60 10.35
CA LYS A 67 1.47 14.04 11.33
C LYS A 67 1.40 12.53 11.18
N LYS A 68 1.10 11.85 12.30
CA LYS A 68 0.74 10.43 12.26
C LYS A 68 -0.61 10.31 11.54
N VAL A 69 -0.60 9.79 10.34
CA VAL A 69 -1.81 9.46 9.57
C VAL A 69 -2.30 8.09 10.00
N TYR A 70 -3.55 8.01 10.41
CA TYR A 70 -4.20 6.73 10.70
C TYR A 70 -4.80 6.11 9.44
N GLN A 71 -4.98 4.79 9.45
CA GLN A 71 -5.57 4.07 8.33
C GLN A 71 -6.99 4.60 8.04
N ASP A 72 -7.78 4.84 9.09
CA ASP A 72 -9.15 5.36 8.98
C ASP A 72 -9.19 6.74 8.28
N GLU A 73 -8.21 7.62 8.50
CA GLU A 73 -8.14 8.92 7.79
C GLU A 73 -7.89 8.75 6.28
N VAL A 74 -7.17 7.70 5.89
CA VAL A 74 -6.94 7.38 4.47
C VAL A 74 -8.21 6.78 3.87
N GLU A 75 -8.89 5.90 4.61
CA GLU A 75 -10.16 5.30 4.19
C GLU A 75 -11.24 6.36 3.97
N ASP A 76 -11.47 7.23 4.96
CA ASP A 76 -12.43 8.33 4.87
C ASP A 76 -12.14 9.22 3.64
N LEU A 77 -10.87 9.59 3.44
CA LEU A 77 -10.47 10.38 2.28
C LEU A 77 -10.77 9.68 0.95
N LEU A 78 -10.55 8.36 0.87
CA LEU A 78 -10.83 7.57 -0.32
C LEU A 78 -12.33 7.44 -0.58
N PHE A 79 -13.13 7.17 0.46
CA PHE A 79 -14.59 7.09 0.36
C PHE A 79 -15.20 8.42 -0.10
N GLU A 80 -14.88 9.52 0.59
CA GLU A 80 -15.36 10.87 0.22
C GLU A 80 -14.96 11.23 -1.20
N SER A 81 -13.75 10.86 -1.61
CA SER A 81 -13.23 11.14 -2.95
C SER A 81 -13.93 10.35 -4.03
N LEU A 82 -14.22 9.06 -3.81
CA LEU A 82 -14.95 8.23 -4.76
C LEU A 82 -16.40 8.67 -4.90
N GLU A 83 -17.06 9.00 -3.79
CA GLU A 83 -18.44 9.50 -3.83
C GLU A 83 -18.51 10.88 -4.51
N SER A 84 -17.62 11.80 -4.14
CA SER A 84 -17.65 13.17 -4.66
C SER A 84 -17.15 13.31 -6.10
N MET A 85 -16.11 12.58 -6.51
CA MET A 85 -15.51 12.72 -7.85
C MET A 85 -16.01 11.69 -8.86
N PHE A 86 -16.31 10.48 -8.41
CA PHE A 86 -16.66 9.34 -9.27
C PHE A 86 -18.09 8.85 -9.04
N ASN A 87 -18.88 9.52 -8.20
CA ASN A 87 -20.24 9.11 -7.82
C ASN A 87 -20.33 7.60 -7.51
N ALA A 88 -19.28 7.07 -6.88
CA ALA A 88 -19.05 5.65 -6.68
C ALA A 88 -18.95 5.33 -5.18
N LEU A 89 -19.64 4.29 -4.75
CA LEU A 89 -19.56 3.77 -3.39
C LEU A 89 -18.70 2.50 -3.41
N ALA A 90 -17.61 2.49 -2.64
CA ALA A 90 -16.70 1.35 -2.56
C ALA A 90 -17.15 0.36 -1.48
N GLU A 91 -18.17 -0.44 -1.76
CA GLU A 91 -18.71 -1.39 -0.78
C GLU A 91 -18.04 -2.78 -0.83
N ASP A 92 -17.02 -2.97 -1.67
CA ASP A 92 -16.37 -4.27 -1.84
C ASP A 92 -15.21 -4.55 -0.86
N GLY A 93 -14.90 -3.59 0.02
CA GLY A 93 -13.76 -3.68 0.95
C GLY A 93 -12.41 -3.29 0.32
N SER A 94 -12.40 -2.84 -0.94
CA SER A 94 -11.14 -2.47 -1.61
C SER A 94 -10.52 -1.17 -1.09
N VAL A 95 -11.30 -0.28 -0.46
CA VAL A 95 -10.77 0.94 0.16
C VAL A 95 -9.89 0.59 1.36
N GLU A 96 -10.35 -0.35 2.19
CA GLU A 96 -9.65 -0.86 3.36
C GLU A 96 -8.39 -1.65 2.97
N GLU A 97 -8.45 -2.40 1.86
CA GLU A 97 -7.26 -3.08 1.32
C GLU A 97 -6.23 -2.05 0.81
N VAL A 98 -6.68 -1.05 0.05
CA VAL A 98 -5.80 0.01 -0.48
C VAL A 98 -5.20 0.85 0.65
N SER A 99 -5.98 1.25 1.65
CA SER A 99 -5.49 2.00 2.81
C SER A 99 -4.43 1.20 3.58
N SER A 100 -4.64 -0.10 3.77
CA SER A 100 -3.70 -1.01 4.44
C SER A 100 -2.40 -1.18 3.64
N LEU A 101 -2.49 -1.27 2.30
CA LEU A 101 -1.34 -1.33 1.40
C LEU A 101 -0.51 -0.04 1.40
N LEU A 102 -1.18 1.11 1.53
CA LEU A 102 -0.54 2.43 1.59
C LEU A 102 0.09 2.69 2.96
N HIS A 103 -0.41 2.06 4.01
CA HIS A 103 0.14 2.19 5.34
C HIS A 103 1.49 1.46 5.42
N PRO A 104 2.59 2.15 5.81
CA PRO A 104 3.95 1.60 5.77
C PRO A 104 4.17 0.38 6.70
N ALA A 105 3.21 0.02 7.54
CA ALA A 105 3.24 -1.20 8.33
C ALA A 105 3.23 -2.48 7.47
N SER A 106 2.67 -2.45 6.25
CA SER A 106 2.60 -3.66 5.40
C SER A 106 3.96 -4.07 4.81
N VAL A 107 4.91 -3.13 4.67
CA VAL A 107 6.26 -3.42 4.16
C VAL A 107 7.08 -4.33 5.09
N VAL A 108 6.62 -4.56 6.33
CA VAL A 108 7.25 -5.47 7.31
C VAL A 108 6.59 -6.85 7.38
N ALA A 109 5.63 -7.17 6.51
CA ALA A 109 4.97 -8.49 6.50
C ALA A 109 5.51 -9.46 5.41
N GLY A 110 6.39 -8.99 4.53
CA GLY A 110 6.93 -9.79 3.42
C GLY A 110 8.10 -10.73 3.75
N SER A 111 8.62 -10.74 5.00
CA SER A 111 9.85 -11.48 5.35
C SER A 111 9.77 -12.35 6.61
N SER A 112 8.59 -12.52 7.22
CA SER A 112 8.46 -13.29 8.48
C SER A 112 7.32 -14.31 8.44
N ALA A 113 7.11 -14.97 7.30
CA ALA A 113 6.32 -16.19 7.22
C ALA A 113 7.25 -17.41 7.28
N LEU A 114 7.85 -17.67 8.44
CA LEU A 114 8.39 -18.98 8.79
C LEU A 114 8.28 -19.20 10.30
N ASN A 115 7.17 -19.79 10.73
CA ASN A 115 7.01 -20.47 12.02
C ASN A 115 7.16 -21.99 11.74
N PRO A 116 7.41 -22.92 12.71
CA PRO A 116 7.75 -22.83 14.15
C PRO A 116 9.05 -23.60 14.49
N PRO A 117 9.61 -23.59 15.74
CA PRO A 117 8.95 -24.12 16.95
C PRO A 117 9.31 -23.33 18.23
N GLN A 118 8.90 -23.87 19.39
CA GLN A 118 9.24 -23.47 20.76
C GLN A 118 8.13 -22.70 21.51
N ALA A 119 7.05 -23.40 21.84
CA ALA A 119 6.27 -23.11 23.05
C ALA A 119 5.77 -24.41 23.67
N GLN A 120 6.69 -25.21 24.18
CA GLN A 120 6.38 -26.26 25.16
C GLN A 120 7.51 -26.32 26.17
N THR A 121 7.33 -25.57 27.25
CA THR A 121 8.06 -25.69 28.51
C THR A 121 7.14 -25.19 29.62
N PRO A 122 7.26 -25.65 30.88
CA PRO A 122 7.89 -26.87 31.38
C PRO A 122 7.04 -27.62 32.44
N ASP A 123 7.50 -28.83 32.74
CA ASP A 123 7.50 -29.56 34.02
C ASP A 123 6.30 -29.48 34.99
N GLY A 124 5.70 -30.66 35.23
CA GLY A 124 4.65 -30.86 36.22
C GLY A 124 4.45 -32.34 36.58
N LEU A 125 5.47 -32.97 37.16
CA LEU A 125 5.41 -33.96 38.25
C LEU A 125 4.28 -35.03 38.29
N ARG A 126 4.75 -36.29 38.42
CA ARG A 126 4.16 -37.49 39.10
C ARG A 126 3.44 -38.51 38.21
N GLY A 127 3.97 -39.74 38.23
CA GLY A 127 3.21 -40.93 37.85
C GLY A 127 4.03 -42.20 37.72
N ARG A 128 4.38 -42.80 38.86
CA ARG A 128 4.97 -44.13 39.04
C ARG A 128 4.06 -45.26 38.48
N GLN A 129 4.67 -46.43 38.20
CA GLN A 129 4.11 -47.80 38.02
C GLN A 129 3.72 -48.15 36.58
N PHE A 130 4.11 -49.27 35.97
CA PHE A 130 4.55 -50.59 36.46
C PHE A 130 5.78 -51.11 35.68
#